data_AF-A0A7R9W202-F1
#
_entry.id   AF-A0A7R9W202-F1
#
_cell.length_a   1.000
_cell.length_b   1.000
_cell.length_c   1.000
_cell.angle_alpha   90.00
_cell.angle_beta   90.00
_cell.angle_gamma   90.00
#
_symmetry.space_group_name_H-M   'P 1'
#
loop_
_entity.id
_entity.type
_entity.pdbx_description
1 polymer ?
#
loop_
_entity_poly.entity_id
_entity_poly.type
_entity_poly.pdbx_seq_one_letter_code
_entity_poly.pdbx_strand_id
1 'polypeptide(L)'
;TTWIDVDGLLGMFGLTRLDVLDAASTTEAEEKVKDAVHSLTRRMPTYVTLKDVKRRWGNGQEDVLPVAQFEKLWGDVTALPDARCDYYVVPRRRGQQLKDPAQLDGWVRDGSAEHLEGMCQWEQVEDGS
;
A
#
# COMPACT_ATOMS: atom_id res chain seq x y z
N THR A 1 5.39 -9.23 3.08
CA THR A 1 4.22 -9.48 2.20
C THR A 1 3.09 -9.96 3.07
N THR A 2 1.84 -9.75 2.70
CA THR A 2 0.68 -10.17 3.48
C THR A 2 -0.32 -10.87 2.59
N TRP A 3 -1.05 -11.83 3.14
CA TRP A 3 -2.29 -12.33 2.56
C TRP A 3 -3.45 -11.69 3.33
N ILE A 4 -4.56 -11.43 2.63
CA ILE A 4 -5.74 -10.77 3.20
C ILE A 4 -6.94 -11.63 2.85
N ASP A 5 -7.72 -11.99 3.86
CA ASP A 5 -9.09 -12.43 3.65
C ASP A 5 -9.96 -11.19 3.43
N VAL A 6 -10.51 -11.05 2.23
CA VAL A 6 -11.24 -9.84 1.82
C VAL A 6 -12.49 -9.63 2.67
N ASP A 7 -13.24 -10.70 2.97
CA ASP A 7 -14.46 -10.58 3.76
C ASP A 7 -14.16 -10.27 5.23
N GLY A 8 -13.16 -10.92 5.82
CA GLY A 8 -12.69 -10.60 7.17
C GLY A 8 -12.23 -9.15 7.29
N LEU A 9 -11.49 -8.65 6.30
CA LEU A 9 -11.07 -7.25 6.28
C LEU A 9 -12.26 -6.29 6.18
N LEU A 10 -13.18 -6.53 5.23
CA LEU A 10 -14.37 -5.70 5.08
C LEU A 10 -15.23 -5.73 6.37
N GLY A 11 -15.31 -6.89 7.02
CA GLY A 11 -15.95 -7.03 8.33
C GLY A 11 -15.34 -6.14 9.41
N MET A 12 -14.01 -5.93 9.42
CA MET A 12 -13.36 -4.98 10.35
C MET A 12 -13.76 -3.53 10.07
N PHE A 13 -14.03 -3.18 8.82
CA PHE A 13 -14.59 -1.88 8.45
C PHE A 13 -16.10 -1.79 8.70
N GLY A 14 -16.78 -2.90 9.01
CA GLY A 14 -18.24 -2.97 9.06
C GLY A 14 -18.90 -2.89 7.68
N LEU A 15 -18.18 -3.31 6.64
CA LEU A 15 -18.60 -3.29 5.24
C LEU A 15 -18.76 -4.70 4.68
N THR A 16 -19.49 -4.79 3.58
CA THR A 16 -19.56 -5.95 2.71
C THR A 16 -18.96 -5.64 1.34
N ARG A 17 -18.77 -6.66 0.50
CA ARG A 17 -18.35 -6.44 -0.90
C ARG A 17 -19.34 -5.57 -1.67
N LEU A 18 -20.64 -5.73 -1.42
CA LEU A 18 -21.69 -4.94 -2.08
C LEU A 18 -21.55 -3.46 -1.73
N ASP A 19 -21.28 -3.14 -0.47
CA ASP A 19 -21.08 -1.75 -0.05
C ASP A 19 -19.94 -1.06 -0.80
N VAL A 20 -18.88 -1.80 -1.12
CA VAL A 20 -17.74 -1.28 -1.89
C VAL A 20 -18.07 -1.14 -3.37
N LEU A 21 -18.80 -2.10 -3.95
CA LEU A 21 -19.22 -2.05 -5.36
C LEU A 21 -20.24 -0.92 -5.59
N ASP A 22 -21.13 -0.71 -4.64
CA ASP A 22 -22.17 0.31 -4.70
C ASP A 22 -21.62 1.73 -4.47
N ALA A 23 -20.41 1.87 -3.90
CA ALA A 23 -19.79 3.17 -3.61
C ALA A 23 -19.57 4.03 -4.86
N ALA A 24 -19.48 3.43 -6.05
CA ALA A 24 -19.39 4.17 -7.32
C ALA A 24 -20.76 4.63 -7.86
N SER A 25 -21.86 4.20 -7.24
CA SER A 25 -23.21 4.39 -7.75
C SER A 25 -23.88 5.64 -7.20
N THR A 26 -23.67 5.98 -5.92
CA THR A 26 -24.27 7.17 -5.29
C THR A 26 -23.33 7.81 -4.28
N THR A 27 -23.55 9.10 -4.01
CA THR A 27 -22.80 9.84 -2.97
C THR A 27 -23.01 9.23 -1.59
N GLU A 28 -24.22 8.78 -1.26
CA GLU A 28 -24.51 8.15 0.03
C GLU A 28 -23.74 6.83 0.23
N ALA A 29 -23.62 6.03 -0.82
CA ALA A 29 -22.84 4.80 -0.78
C ALA A 29 -21.33 5.09 -0.64
N GLU A 30 -20.83 6.12 -1.33
CA GLU A 30 -19.45 6.59 -1.18
C GLU A 30 -19.16 7.06 0.26
N GLU A 31 -20.06 7.87 0.84
CA GLU A 31 -19.91 8.38 2.20
C GLU A 31 -19.92 7.26 3.24
N LYS A 32 -20.74 6.21 3.05
CA LYS A 32 -20.71 5.01 3.90
C LYS A 32 -19.31 4.38 3.96
N VAL A 33 -18.65 4.24 2.81
CA VAL A 33 -17.29 3.68 2.75
C VAL A 33 -16.28 4.62 3.41
N LYS A 34 -16.37 5.93 3.17
CA LYS A 34 -15.48 6.92 3.82
C LYS A 34 -15.62 6.89 5.35
N ASP A 35 -16.84 6.86 5.86
CA ASP A 35 -17.10 6.82 7.30
C ASP A 35 -16.55 5.55 7.95
N ALA A 36 -16.68 4.40 7.28
CA ALA A 36 -16.09 3.15 7.71
C ALA A 36 -14.56 3.23 7.79
N VAL A 37 -13.91 3.77 6.76
CA VAL A 37 -12.45 4.00 6.74
C VAL A 37 -12.03 4.96 7.86
N HIS A 38 -12.74 6.07 8.05
CA HIS A 38 -12.48 7.01 9.13
C HIS A 38 -12.66 6.38 10.51
N SER A 39 -13.66 5.52 10.69
CA SER A 39 -13.91 4.81 11.94
C SER A 39 -12.75 3.91 12.35
N LEU A 40 -12.21 3.12 11.41
CA LEU A 40 -11.05 2.29 11.67
C LEU A 40 -9.79 3.14 11.93
N THR A 41 -9.51 4.11 11.05
CA THR A 41 -8.25 4.89 11.11
C THR A 41 -8.13 5.77 12.36
N ARG A 42 -9.24 6.19 12.98
CA ARG A 42 -9.25 6.87 14.29
C ARG A 42 -8.65 6.04 15.41
N ARG A 43 -8.64 4.71 15.28
CA ARG A 43 -8.09 3.77 16.27
C ARG A 43 -6.61 3.49 16.06
N MET A 44 -6.04 3.92 14.94
CA MET A 44 -4.65 3.69 14.56
C MET A 44 -3.78 4.89 14.98
N PRO A 45 -2.48 4.67 15.30
CA PRO A 45 -1.56 5.76 15.55
C PRO A 45 -1.41 6.66 14.30
N THR A 46 -0.93 7.88 14.52
CA THR A 46 -0.55 8.82 13.44
C THR A 46 0.91 9.17 13.62
N TYR A 47 1.73 8.89 12.61
CA TYR A 47 3.13 9.27 12.58
C TYR A 47 3.27 10.63 11.90
N VAL A 48 4.15 11.46 12.46
CA VAL A 48 4.46 12.79 11.91
C VAL A 48 5.93 12.83 11.53
N THR A 49 6.20 13.11 10.26
CA THR A 49 7.57 13.25 9.74
C THR A 49 7.76 14.66 9.20
N LEU A 50 8.79 15.35 9.68
CA LEU A 50 9.19 16.64 9.11
C LEU A 50 10.02 16.39 7.85
N LYS A 51 9.66 17.05 6.75
CA LYS A 51 10.34 16.95 5.45
C LYS A 51 10.55 18.32 4.86
N ASP A 52 11.62 18.46 4.09
CA ASP A 52 11.82 19.61 3.22
C ASP A 52 11.28 19.29 1.83
N VAL A 53 10.32 20.09 1.36
CA VAL A 53 9.69 19.91 0.04
C VAL A 53 10.04 21.07 -0.88
N LYS A 54 10.49 20.72 -2.09
CA LYS A 54 10.71 21.66 -3.18
C LYS A 54 9.37 22.10 -3.75
N ARG A 55 9.10 23.39 -3.72
CA ARG A 55 7.91 23.99 -4.34
C ARG A 55 8.36 24.89 -5.49
N ARG A 56 7.93 24.54 -6.70
CA ARG A 56 8.12 25.38 -7.89
C ARG A 56 6.97 26.36 -8.04
N TRP A 57 7.28 27.61 -8.33
CA TRP A 57 6.30 28.66 -8.54
C TRP A 57 6.84 29.75 -9.47
N GLY A 58 5.94 30.63 -9.94
CA GLY A 58 6.28 31.69 -10.89
C GLY A 58 6.92 31.14 -12.18
N ASN A 59 7.86 31.90 -12.75
CA ASN A 59 8.57 31.55 -13.98
C ASN A 59 9.87 30.76 -13.69
N GLY A 60 9.78 29.70 -12.88
CA GLY A 60 10.90 28.78 -12.64
C GLY A 60 11.67 29.01 -11.34
N GLN A 61 11.07 29.70 -10.36
CA GLN A 61 11.62 29.79 -9.01
C GLN A 61 11.33 28.50 -8.24
N GLU A 62 12.31 28.03 -7.46
CA GLU A 62 12.20 26.84 -6.62
C GLU A 62 12.59 27.22 -5.19
N ASP A 63 11.65 27.10 -4.27
CA ASP A 63 11.89 27.27 -2.84
C ASP A 63 11.82 25.92 -2.13
N VAL A 64 12.51 25.82 -0.99
CA VAL A 64 12.44 24.67 -0.09
C VAL A 64 11.68 25.08 1.15
N LEU A 65 10.58 24.38 1.44
CA LEU A 65 9.71 24.68 2.57
C LEU A 65 9.62 23.46 3.50
N PRO A 66 9.74 23.66 4.83
CA PRO A 66 9.50 22.58 5.78
C PRO A 66 8.01 22.25 5.82
N VAL A 67 7.69 20.97 5.76
CA VAL A 67 6.33 20.45 5.89
C VAL A 67 6.28 19.35 6.95
N ALA A 68 5.14 19.22 7.62
CA ALA A 68 4.81 18.07 8.43
C ALA A 68 3.95 17.09 7.60
N GLN A 69 4.48 15.89 7.37
CA GLN A 69 3.76 14.80 6.72
C GLN A 69 3.13 13.89 7.78
N PHE A 70 1.82 13.66 7.67
CA PHE A 70 1.06 12.81 8.58
C PHE A 70 0.73 11.48 7.86
N GLU A 71 1.09 10.36 8.48
CA GLU A 71 0.87 9.03 7.92
C GLU A 71 0.29 8.08 8.96
N LYS A 72 -0.54 7.13 8.49
CA LYS A 72 -0.96 5.96 9.25
C LYS A 72 -0.42 4.73 8.53
N LEU A 73 0.14 3.77 9.27
CA LEU A 73 0.73 2.59 8.64
C LEU A 73 -0.30 1.48 8.59
N TRP A 74 -0.47 0.87 7.41
CA TRP A 74 -1.33 -0.31 7.24
C TRP A 74 -1.00 -1.44 8.24
N GLY A 75 0.28 -1.63 8.55
CA GLY A 75 0.73 -2.64 9.51
C GLY A 75 0.15 -2.44 10.92
N ASP A 76 -0.18 -1.22 11.33
CA ASP A 76 -0.75 -0.95 12.66
C ASP A 76 -2.16 -1.51 12.81
N VAL A 77 -2.86 -1.84 11.71
CA VAL A 77 -4.15 -2.54 11.76
C VAL A 77 -4.01 -3.87 12.51
N THR A 78 -2.86 -4.55 12.40
CA THR A 78 -2.60 -5.82 13.08
C THR A 78 -2.50 -5.71 14.60
N ALA A 79 -2.33 -4.49 15.13
CA ALA A 79 -2.32 -4.22 16.57
C ALA A 79 -3.73 -3.96 17.14
N LEU A 80 -4.76 -3.85 16.30
CA LEU A 80 -6.14 -3.66 16.76
C LEU A 80 -6.69 -4.96 17.39
N PRO A 81 -7.39 -4.91 18.54
CA PRO A 81 -7.84 -6.12 19.25
C PRO A 81 -8.80 -7.03 18.48
N ASP A 82 -9.54 -6.47 17.54
CA ASP A 82 -10.49 -7.16 16.65
C ASP A 82 -9.85 -7.62 15.34
N ALA A 83 -8.58 -7.30 15.09
CA ALA A 83 -7.83 -7.79 13.95
C ALA A 83 -7.44 -9.25 14.18
N ARG A 84 -8.07 -10.16 13.43
CA ARG A 84 -7.65 -11.56 13.37
C ARG A 84 -6.47 -11.68 12.43
N CYS A 85 -5.26 -11.68 12.98
CA CYS A 85 -4.01 -11.70 12.23
C CYS A 85 -3.04 -12.71 12.81
N ASP A 86 -2.41 -13.50 11.94
CA ASP A 86 -1.36 -14.45 12.29
C ASP A 86 -0.07 -14.12 11.53
N TYR A 87 1.07 -14.52 12.11
CA TYR A 87 2.39 -14.31 11.52
C TYR A 87 3.01 -15.64 11.13
N TYR A 88 3.50 -15.73 9.89
CA TYR A 88 4.16 -16.91 9.37
C TYR A 88 5.53 -16.56 8.79
N VAL A 89 6.53 -17.37 9.11
CA VAL A 89 7.89 -17.19 8.60
C VAL A 89 7.97 -17.71 7.17
N VAL A 90 8.41 -16.84 6.26
CA VAL A 90 8.59 -17.16 4.83
C VAL A 90 10.04 -16.95 4.40
N PRO A 91 10.52 -17.63 3.35
CA PRO A 91 11.83 -17.35 2.76
C PRO A 91 11.95 -15.88 2.37
N ARG A 92 13.14 -15.29 2.57
CA ARG A 92 13.42 -13.87 2.28
C ARG A 92 12.98 -13.45 0.87
N ARG A 93 13.21 -14.30 -0.12
CA ARG A 93 12.85 -14.06 -1.53
C ARG A 93 11.39 -13.69 -1.72
N ARG A 94 10.47 -14.20 -0.88
CA ARG A 94 9.03 -13.88 -0.94
C ARG A 94 8.72 -12.40 -0.75
N GLY A 95 9.56 -11.67 -0.02
CA GLY A 95 9.33 -10.27 0.38
C GLY A 95 10.51 -9.34 0.17
N GLN A 96 11.45 -9.71 -0.69
CA GLN A 96 12.61 -8.87 -1.01
C GLN A 96 12.17 -7.65 -1.81
N GLN A 97 12.28 -6.47 -1.18
CA GLN A 97 11.96 -5.19 -1.81
C GLN A 97 13.24 -4.56 -2.37
N LEU A 98 13.13 -3.95 -3.55
CA LEU A 98 14.12 -3.04 -4.11
C LEU A 98 13.75 -1.61 -3.71
N LYS A 99 14.52 -1.03 -2.79
CA LYS A 99 14.28 0.31 -2.24
C LYS A 99 15.23 1.36 -2.81
N ASP A 100 16.34 0.94 -3.39
CA ASP A 100 17.36 1.81 -3.97
C ASP A 100 17.83 1.23 -5.32
N PRO A 101 18.03 2.07 -6.35
CA PRO A 101 18.54 1.62 -7.66
C PRO A 101 19.84 0.80 -7.58
N ALA A 102 20.74 1.10 -6.65
CA ALA A 102 21.99 0.37 -6.46
C ALA A 102 21.79 -1.11 -6.05
N GLN A 103 20.60 -1.47 -5.57
CA GLN A 103 20.26 -2.84 -5.21
C GLN A 103 19.94 -3.72 -6.43
N LEU A 104 19.71 -3.12 -7.60
CA LEU A 104 19.27 -3.83 -8.80
C LEU A 104 20.28 -4.87 -9.27
N ASP A 105 21.56 -4.50 -9.39
CA ASP A 105 22.60 -5.42 -9.89
C ASP A 105 22.76 -6.65 -8.98
N GLY A 106 22.76 -6.45 -7.67
CA GLY A 106 22.81 -7.54 -6.70
C GLY A 106 21.60 -8.47 -6.78
N TRP A 107 20.40 -7.90 -6.93
CA TRP A 107 19.15 -8.65 -7.03
C TRP A 107 19.02 -9.44 -8.34
N VAL A 108 19.60 -8.96 -9.44
CA VAL A 108 19.69 -9.74 -10.68
C VAL A 108 20.63 -10.92 -10.50
N ARG A 109 21.81 -10.69 -9.90
CA ARG A 109 22.86 -11.72 -9.79
C ARG A 109 22.61 -12.76 -8.71
N ASP A 110 21.85 -12.43 -7.66
CA ASP A 110 21.57 -13.36 -6.56
C ASP A 110 20.44 -14.37 -6.87
N GLY A 111 19.89 -14.34 -8.09
CA GLY A 111 18.82 -15.22 -8.57
C GLY A 111 17.43 -14.80 -8.07
N SER A 112 17.26 -13.61 -7.50
CA SER A 112 15.94 -13.09 -7.11
C SER A 112 15.09 -12.69 -8.32
N ALA A 113 15.71 -12.20 -9.39
CA ALA A 113 15.04 -11.91 -10.66
C ALA A 113 14.42 -13.18 -11.27
N GLU A 114 15.24 -14.20 -11.50
CA GLU A 114 14.84 -15.51 -12.05
C GLU A 114 13.73 -16.16 -11.21
N HIS A 115 13.81 -16.04 -9.88
CA HIS A 115 12.77 -16.56 -8.98
C HIS A 115 11.40 -15.92 -9.25
N LEU A 116 11.36 -14.60 -9.47
CA LEU A 116 10.12 -13.89 -9.78
C LEU A 116 9.63 -14.17 -11.19
N GLU A 117 10.54 -14.30 -12.16
CA GLU A 117 10.19 -14.71 -13.52
C GLU A 117 9.47 -16.07 -13.52
N GLY A 118 9.95 -17.04 -12.74
CA GLY A 118 9.32 -18.35 -12.60
C GLY A 118 7.96 -18.36 -11.88
N MET A 119 7.57 -17.27 -11.21
CA MET A 119 6.27 -17.16 -10.53
C MET A 119 5.17 -16.54 -11.40
N CYS A 120 5.54 -15.83 -12.46
CA CYS A 120 4.60 -15.07 -13.29
C CYS A 120 4.41 -15.76 -14.65
N GLN A 121 3.17 -15.73 -15.17
CA GLN A 121 2.93 -15.95 -16.58
C GLN A 121 3.04 -14.59 -17.27
N TRP A 122 4.16 -14.35 -17.96
CA TRP A 122 4.35 -13.14 -18.73
C TRP A 122 3.71 -13.33 -20.10
N GLU A 123 2.78 -12.44 -20.47
CA GLU A 123 2.31 -12.36 -21.85
C GLU A 123 3.49 -11.94 -22.74
N GLN A 124 3.75 -12.72 -23.79
CA GLN A 124 4.69 -12.31 -24.83
C GLN A 124 4.03 -11.16 -25.59
N VAL A 125 4.56 -9.94 -25.43
CA VAL A 125 4.22 -8.85 -26.33
C VAL A 125 4.91 -9.17 -27.65
N GLU A 126 4.14 -9.56 -28.66
CA GLU A 126 4.67 -9.67 -30.02
C GLU A 126 5.07 -8.26 -30.48
N ASP A 127 6.37 -8.02 -30.63
CA ASP A 127 6.87 -6.83 -31.30
C ASP A 127 6.34 -6.86 -32.74
N GLY A 128 5.33 -6.03 -33.01
CA GLY A 128 4.78 -5.83 -34.34
C GLY A 128 5.88 -5.34 -35.29
N SER A 129 6.35 -6.24 -36.15
CA SER A 129 7.19 -5.97 -37.31
C SER A 129 6.46 -5.17 -38.38
#